data_AF-A0A518G3K5-F1
#
_entry.id   AF-A0A518G3K5-F1
#
_cell.length_a   1.000
_cell.length_b   1.000
_cell.length_c   1.000
_cell.angle_alpha   90.00
_cell.angle_beta   90.00
_cell.angle_gamma   90.00
#
_symmetry.space_group_name_H-M   'P 1'
#
loop_
_entity.id
_entity.type
_entity.pdbx_description
1 polymer ?
#
loop_
_entity_poly.entity_id
_entity_poly.type
_entity_poly.pdbx_seq_one_letter_code
_entity_poly.pdbx_strand_id
1 'polypeptide(L)'
;MKLLSLFLLSALVVPISTCFSQQSSHEDFQEFCKSVEGRWIGSTTLVQDSPFGKKGDRVTTHFSSYMAADGHMLIGTYQAGEGTATWILSYHPGAKQINVHLTNSGGNYAEGTIAKENGKWTERTKGARPDGSPTTAVQVLTTTDDGETHTWKGSGTVDGKAIDDWATVWKRVYKQ
;
A
#
# COMPACT_ATOMS: atom_id res chain seq x y z
N MET A 1 -16.01 -54.41 39.52
CA MET A 1 -15.94 -52.94 39.29
C MET A 1 -14.84 -52.66 38.27
N LYS A 2 -15.20 -52.30 37.04
CA LYS A 2 -14.29 -51.77 36.02
C LYS A 2 -14.94 -50.49 35.49
N LEU A 3 -14.30 -49.35 35.73
CA LEU A 3 -14.78 -48.04 35.28
C LEU A 3 -14.69 -47.96 33.75
N LEU A 4 -15.81 -47.70 33.09
CA LEU A 4 -15.86 -47.19 31.72
C LEU A 4 -15.43 -45.72 31.75
N SER A 5 -14.30 -45.39 31.12
CA SER A 5 -13.91 -44.00 30.86
C SER A 5 -14.58 -43.54 29.56
N LEU A 6 -15.48 -42.57 29.69
CA LEU A 6 -16.20 -41.91 28.60
C LEU A 6 -15.31 -40.76 28.07
N PHE A 7 -14.72 -40.92 26.88
CA PHE A 7 -14.04 -39.80 26.21
C PHE A 7 -15.07 -38.92 25.52
N LEU A 8 -15.34 -37.74 26.11
CA LEU A 8 -16.02 -36.64 25.42
C LEU A 8 -15.09 -36.06 24.36
N LEU A 9 -15.45 -36.26 23.09
CA LEU A 9 -14.80 -35.60 21.95
C LEU A 9 -15.32 -34.16 21.89
N SER A 10 -14.57 -33.22 22.46
CA SER A 10 -14.80 -31.79 22.26
C SER A 10 -14.46 -31.42 20.81
N ALA A 11 -15.48 -31.19 19.99
CA ALA A 11 -15.29 -30.63 18.65
C ALA A 11 -14.75 -29.19 18.80
N LEU A 12 -13.47 -28.99 18.50
CA LEU A 12 -12.90 -27.67 18.32
C LEU A 12 -13.58 -27.04 17.09
N VAL A 13 -14.51 -26.11 17.32
CA VAL A 13 -14.94 -25.19 16.26
C VAL A 13 -13.79 -24.22 16.07
N VAL A 14 -12.91 -24.51 15.11
CA VAL A 14 -11.91 -23.55 14.66
C VAL A 14 -12.69 -22.44 13.96
N PRO A 15 -12.70 -21.19 14.46
CA PRO A 15 -13.25 -20.09 13.70
C PRO A 15 -12.40 -19.97 12.44
N ILE A 16 -12.97 -20.32 11.30
CA ILE A 16 -12.42 -19.95 10.00
C ILE A 16 -12.40 -18.42 10.04
N SER A 17 -11.24 -17.83 10.28
CA SER A 17 -11.04 -16.42 10.05
C SER A 17 -11.32 -16.19 8.58
N THR A 18 -12.54 -15.75 8.27
CA THR A 18 -12.90 -15.30 6.94
C THR A 18 -12.06 -14.06 6.70
N CYS A 19 -10.90 -14.25 6.08
CA CYS A 19 -10.18 -13.18 5.41
C CYS A 19 -11.08 -12.80 4.21
N PHE A 20 -12.14 -12.04 4.48
CA PHE A 20 -12.87 -11.36 3.42
C PHE A 20 -11.87 -10.37 2.83
N SER A 21 -11.20 -10.80 1.76
CA SER A 21 -10.56 -9.85 0.85
C SER A 21 -11.67 -8.93 0.38
N GLN A 22 -11.63 -7.67 0.83
CA GLN A 22 -12.61 -6.67 0.45
C GLN A 22 -12.55 -6.51 -1.07
N GLN A 23 -13.65 -6.85 -1.75
CA GLN A 23 -13.75 -6.78 -3.21
C GLN A 23 -13.78 -5.32 -3.65
N SER A 24 -13.15 -5.04 -4.78
CA SER A 24 -13.21 -3.77 -5.50
C SER A 24 -13.94 -3.95 -6.83
N SER A 25 -14.60 -2.90 -7.28
CA SER A 25 -15.19 -2.78 -8.62
C SER A 25 -14.23 -2.05 -9.58
N HIS A 26 -14.59 -2.02 -10.87
CA HIS A 26 -13.86 -1.18 -11.83
C HIS A 26 -14.10 0.31 -11.57
N GLU A 27 -15.29 0.66 -11.08
CA GLU A 27 -15.63 2.01 -10.65
C GLU A 27 -14.78 2.44 -9.45
N ASP A 28 -14.55 1.54 -8.49
CA ASP A 28 -13.63 1.78 -7.38
C ASP A 28 -12.20 2.05 -7.88
N PHE A 29 -11.74 1.30 -8.88
CA PHE A 29 -10.45 1.55 -9.52
C PHE A 29 -10.37 2.95 -10.13
N GLN A 30 -11.39 3.36 -10.89
CA GLN A 30 -11.43 4.70 -11.49
C GLN A 30 -11.50 5.80 -10.44
N GLU A 31 -12.28 5.61 -9.38
CA GLU A 31 -12.40 6.55 -8.27
C GLU A 31 -11.05 6.70 -7.56
N PHE A 32 -10.39 5.58 -7.23
CA PHE A 32 -9.07 5.60 -6.63
C PHE A 32 -8.07 6.33 -7.54
N CYS A 33 -8.01 5.99 -8.83
CA CYS A 33 -7.08 6.60 -9.78
C CYS A 33 -7.25 8.12 -9.85
N LYS A 34 -8.49 8.62 -9.93
CA LYS A 34 -8.77 10.08 -9.91
C LYS A 34 -8.24 10.78 -8.65
N SER A 35 -8.20 10.08 -7.52
CA SER A 35 -7.71 10.66 -6.26
C SER A 35 -6.20 10.88 -6.24
N VAL A 36 -5.44 10.08 -7.00
CA VAL A 36 -3.97 10.08 -6.98
C VAL A 36 -3.33 10.47 -8.31
N GLU A 37 -4.06 10.50 -9.43
CA GLU A 37 -3.58 10.94 -10.74
C GLU A 37 -3.05 12.39 -10.68
N GLY A 38 -2.00 12.72 -11.43
CA GLY A 38 -1.45 14.07 -11.55
C GLY A 38 -0.02 14.18 -11.02
N ARG A 39 0.47 15.41 -10.83
CA ARG A 39 1.78 15.65 -10.22
C ARG A 39 1.65 16.23 -8.83
N TRP A 40 2.53 15.76 -7.95
CA TRP A 40 2.46 16.00 -6.52
C TRP A 40 3.85 16.29 -5.97
N ILE A 41 3.89 17.22 -5.02
CA ILE A 41 5.06 17.48 -4.19
C ILE A 41 4.71 17.10 -2.76
N GLY A 42 5.58 16.33 -2.15
CA GLY A 42 5.39 15.78 -0.83
C GLY A 42 6.54 16.11 0.08
N SER A 43 6.33 15.79 1.34
CA SER A 43 7.39 15.86 2.32
C SER A 43 7.22 14.73 3.32
N THR A 44 8.26 13.91 3.42
CA THR A 44 8.27 12.69 4.22
C THR A 44 9.36 12.79 5.27
N THR A 45 9.04 12.45 6.51
CA THR A 45 10.04 12.21 7.54
C THR A 45 10.54 10.79 7.42
N LEU A 46 11.86 10.59 7.32
CA LEU A 46 12.45 9.27 7.20
C LEU A 46 12.30 8.50 8.52
N VAL A 47 11.70 7.32 8.47
CA VAL A 47 11.51 6.44 9.65
C VAL A 47 12.69 5.49 9.89
N GLN A 48 13.60 5.41 8.92
CA GLN A 48 14.83 4.63 8.98
C GLN A 48 15.93 5.34 8.20
N ASP A 49 17.18 5.02 8.51
CA ASP A 49 18.32 5.44 7.68
C ASP A 49 18.15 4.89 6.26
N SER A 50 18.50 5.72 5.27
CA SER A 50 18.42 5.38 3.86
C SER A 50 19.45 6.18 3.06
N PRO A 51 19.65 5.87 1.77
CA PRO A 51 20.43 6.75 0.89
C PRO A 51 19.88 8.19 0.79
N PHE A 52 18.65 8.45 1.25
CA PHE A 52 17.98 9.75 1.14
C PHE A 52 18.17 10.64 2.38
N GLY A 53 18.81 10.13 3.44
CA GLY A 53 19.01 10.84 4.70
C GLY A 53 19.01 9.93 5.93
N LYS A 54 19.12 10.55 7.10
CA LYS A 54 19.05 9.89 8.40
C LYS A 54 17.61 9.79 8.89
N LYS A 55 17.35 8.80 9.75
CA LYS A 55 16.09 8.73 10.49
C LYS A 55 15.79 10.09 11.15
N GLY A 56 14.58 10.60 10.93
CA GLY A 56 14.13 11.91 11.42
C GLY A 56 14.27 13.05 10.41
N ASP A 57 15.10 12.90 9.37
CA ASP A 57 15.24 13.92 8.34
C ASP A 57 13.94 14.07 7.54
N ARG A 58 13.64 15.32 7.17
CA ARG A 58 12.51 15.64 6.31
C ARG A 58 13.00 15.80 4.87
N VAL A 59 12.53 14.93 3.99
CA VAL A 59 12.93 14.90 2.57
C VAL A 59 11.78 15.40 1.71
N THR A 60 12.09 16.25 0.73
CA THR A 60 11.13 16.64 -0.31
C THR A 60 11.01 15.51 -1.32
N THR A 61 9.78 15.10 -1.57
CA THR A 61 9.45 14.00 -2.44
C THR A 61 8.60 14.52 -3.60
N HIS A 62 8.69 13.87 -4.75
CA HIS A 62 7.86 14.15 -5.90
C HIS A 62 7.23 12.85 -6.35
N PHE A 63 5.97 12.88 -6.75
CA PHE A 63 5.42 11.78 -7.54
C PHE A 63 4.54 12.30 -8.66
N SER A 64 4.51 11.57 -9.74
CA SER A 64 3.63 11.82 -10.88
C SER A 64 2.96 10.53 -11.30
N SER A 65 1.69 10.59 -11.63
CA SER A 65 0.95 9.47 -12.17
C SER A 65 0.01 9.91 -13.29
N TYR A 66 -0.29 8.97 -14.17
CA TYR A 66 -1.15 9.19 -15.33
C TYR A 66 -1.87 7.90 -15.71
N MET A 67 -3.09 8.05 -16.22
CA MET A 67 -3.82 6.92 -16.81
C MET A 67 -3.16 6.48 -18.12
N ALA A 68 -2.98 5.17 -18.26
CA ALA A 68 -2.41 4.48 -19.41
C ALA A 68 -3.35 3.35 -19.85
N ALA A 69 -3.00 2.70 -20.98
CA ALA A 69 -3.74 1.57 -21.55
C ALA A 69 -5.25 1.84 -21.63
N ASP A 70 -5.62 2.99 -22.22
CA ASP A 70 -7.01 3.43 -22.41
C ASP A 70 -7.85 3.46 -21.12
N GLY A 71 -7.21 3.80 -20.00
CA GLY A 71 -7.90 3.92 -18.71
C GLY A 71 -7.93 2.63 -17.89
N HIS A 72 -7.22 1.57 -18.31
CA HIS A 72 -7.16 0.30 -17.60
C HIS A 72 -5.92 0.13 -16.70
N MET A 73 -5.03 1.12 -16.70
CA MET A 73 -3.80 1.09 -15.92
C MET A 73 -3.45 2.49 -15.44
N LEU A 74 -3.01 2.62 -14.19
CA LEU A 74 -2.40 3.85 -13.70
C LEU A 74 -0.91 3.59 -13.50
N ILE A 75 -0.07 4.39 -14.15
CA ILE A 75 1.39 4.33 -14.00
C ILE A 75 1.81 5.51 -13.16
N GLY A 76 2.63 5.26 -12.13
CA GLY A 76 3.19 6.31 -11.31
C GLY A 76 4.69 6.18 -11.12
N THR A 77 5.35 7.33 -11.01
CA THR A 77 6.77 7.46 -10.71
C THR A 77 6.93 8.32 -9.48
N TYR A 78 7.87 7.94 -8.61
CA TYR A 78 8.20 8.63 -7.37
C TYR A 78 9.68 8.97 -7.35
N GLN A 79 10.04 10.10 -6.76
CA GLN A 79 11.40 10.54 -6.55
C GLN A 79 11.58 11.11 -5.13
N ALA A 80 12.66 10.71 -4.47
CA ALA A 80 13.11 11.29 -3.21
C ALA A 80 14.65 11.27 -3.17
N GLY A 81 15.28 12.45 -3.09
CA GLY A 81 16.73 12.54 -3.28
C GLY A 81 17.16 11.91 -4.62
N GLU A 82 18.15 11.01 -4.56
CA GLU A 82 18.64 10.23 -5.71
C GLU A 82 17.81 8.96 -5.98
N GLY A 83 16.80 8.68 -5.16
CA GLY A 83 15.95 7.50 -5.27
C GLY A 83 14.80 7.71 -6.22
N THR A 84 14.49 6.67 -7.00
CA THR A 84 13.31 6.64 -7.86
C THR A 84 12.53 5.35 -7.63
N ALA A 85 11.21 5.41 -7.75
CA ALA A 85 10.37 4.23 -7.81
C ALA A 85 9.36 4.35 -8.95
N THR A 86 8.93 3.22 -9.47
CA THR A 86 7.79 3.12 -10.39
C THR A 86 6.79 2.17 -9.79
N TRP A 87 5.51 2.52 -9.88
CA TRP A 87 4.42 1.63 -9.55
C TRP A 87 3.40 1.59 -10.69
N ILE A 88 2.68 0.48 -10.76
CA ILE A 88 1.62 0.22 -11.71
C ILE A 88 0.41 -0.28 -10.93
N LEU A 89 -0.75 0.31 -11.22
CA LEU A 89 -2.04 -0.15 -10.73
C LEU A 89 -2.90 -0.64 -11.88
N SER A 90 -3.65 -1.72 -11.64
CA SER A 90 -4.62 -2.24 -12.60
C SER A 90 -5.77 -2.93 -11.88
N TYR A 91 -6.97 -2.84 -12.41
CA TYR A 91 -8.10 -3.63 -11.93
C TYR A 91 -8.07 -5.05 -12.50
N HIS A 92 -8.08 -6.07 -11.63
CA HIS A 92 -8.25 -7.46 -12.03
C HIS A 92 -9.75 -7.85 -11.91
N PRO A 93 -10.48 -8.01 -13.04
CA PRO A 93 -11.92 -8.26 -12.98
C PRO A 93 -12.29 -9.63 -12.37
N GLY A 94 -11.52 -10.68 -12.67
CA GLY A 94 -11.75 -12.02 -12.10
C GLY A 94 -11.56 -12.09 -10.57
N ALA A 95 -10.53 -11.42 -10.05
CA ALA A 95 -10.24 -11.36 -8.61
C ALA A 95 -11.04 -10.27 -7.88
N LYS A 96 -11.60 -9.31 -8.62
CA LYS A 96 -12.25 -8.10 -8.09
C LYS A 96 -11.33 -7.32 -7.16
N GLN A 97 -10.12 -7.02 -7.63
CA GLN A 97 -9.07 -6.35 -6.86
C GLN A 97 -8.40 -5.26 -7.68
N ILE A 98 -8.02 -4.15 -7.03
CA ILE A 98 -7.06 -3.20 -7.59
C ILE A 98 -5.68 -3.71 -7.20
N ASN A 99 -4.90 -4.15 -8.17
CA ASN A 99 -3.56 -4.68 -7.93
C ASN A 99 -2.53 -3.56 -7.93
N VAL A 100 -1.48 -3.73 -7.13
CA VAL A 100 -0.31 -2.86 -7.05
C VAL A 100 0.93 -3.68 -7.40
N HIS A 101 1.79 -3.12 -8.25
CA HIS A 101 3.17 -3.57 -8.41
C HIS A 101 4.11 -2.38 -8.30
N LEU A 102 5.20 -2.51 -7.56
CA LEU A 102 6.17 -1.45 -7.33
C LEU A 102 7.60 -1.99 -7.41
N THR A 103 8.50 -1.21 -7.98
CA THR A 103 9.95 -1.43 -7.91
C THR A 103 10.67 -0.10 -7.74
N ASN A 104 11.80 -0.08 -7.04
CA ASN A 104 12.60 1.13 -6.87
C ASN A 104 14.08 0.95 -7.28
N SER A 105 14.78 2.07 -7.45
CA SER A 105 16.20 2.11 -7.84
C SER A 105 17.14 1.47 -6.81
N GLY A 106 16.66 1.30 -5.57
CA GLY A 106 17.36 0.53 -4.55
C GLY A 106 17.24 -0.98 -4.73
N GLY A 107 16.44 -1.48 -5.69
CA GLY A 107 16.23 -2.91 -5.95
C GLY A 107 15.13 -3.56 -5.10
N ASN A 108 14.29 -2.77 -4.42
CA ASN A 108 13.16 -3.32 -3.68
C ASN A 108 12.01 -3.64 -4.65
N TYR A 109 11.31 -4.73 -4.36
CA TYR A 109 10.08 -5.13 -5.04
C TYR A 109 8.92 -5.15 -4.05
N ALA A 110 7.74 -4.74 -4.48
CA ALA A 110 6.51 -4.96 -3.74
C ALA A 110 5.32 -5.23 -4.67
N GLU A 111 4.37 -6.01 -4.18
CA GLU A 111 3.08 -6.24 -4.80
C GLU A 111 1.97 -6.19 -3.75
N GLY A 112 0.75 -5.88 -4.17
CA GLY A 112 -0.32 -5.68 -3.21
C GLY A 112 -1.68 -5.44 -3.83
N THR A 113 -2.61 -5.04 -2.97
CA THR A 113 -3.97 -4.70 -3.33
C THR A 113 -4.43 -3.42 -2.67
N ILE A 114 -5.30 -2.68 -3.34
CA ILE A 114 -6.01 -1.53 -2.80
C ILE A 114 -7.50 -1.88 -2.72
N ALA A 115 -8.15 -1.49 -1.61
CA ALA A 115 -9.59 -1.65 -1.43
C ALA A 115 -10.15 -0.52 -0.55
N LYS A 116 -11.46 -0.24 -0.68
CA LYS A 116 -12.15 0.71 0.19
C LYS A 116 -12.66 0.00 1.44
N GLU A 117 -12.17 0.39 2.60
CA GLU A 117 -12.50 -0.18 3.90
C GLU A 117 -13.06 0.92 4.80
N ASN A 118 -14.29 0.76 5.30
CA ASN A 118 -14.94 1.78 6.13
C ASN A 118 -14.90 3.19 5.51
N GLY A 119 -15.06 3.27 4.18
CA GLY A 119 -15.04 4.53 3.43
C GLY A 119 -13.66 5.12 3.15
N LYS A 120 -12.57 4.43 3.48
CA LYS A 120 -11.19 4.88 3.23
C LYS A 120 -10.46 3.91 2.32
N TRP A 121 -9.58 4.41 1.46
CA TRP A 121 -8.74 3.53 0.66
C TRP A 121 -7.59 2.98 1.51
N THR A 122 -7.49 1.66 1.56
CA THR A 122 -6.41 0.94 2.24
C THR A 122 -5.61 0.16 1.19
N GLU A 123 -4.32 0.40 1.15
CA GLU A 123 -3.34 -0.38 0.41
C GLU A 123 -2.68 -1.40 1.33
N ARG A 124 -2.51 -2.63 0.85
CA ARG A 124 -1.70 -3.66 1.52
C ARG A 124 -0.70 -4.24 0.56
N THR A 125 0.57 -4.20 0.93
CA THR A 125 1.66 -4.73 0.12
C THR A 125 2.51 -5.73 0.88
N LYS A 126 3.03 -6.71 0.16
CA LYS A 126 4.16 -7.54 0.57
C LYS A 126 5.27 -7.38 -0.47
N GLY A 127 6.51 -7.59 -0.05
CA GLY A 127 7.66 -7.33 -0.91
C GLY A 127 8.93 -7.93 -0.40
N ALA A 128 10.03 -7.56 -1.04
CA ALA A 128 11.37 -7.95 -0.65
C ALA A 128 12.35 -6.80 -0.87
N ARG A 129 13.34 -6.74 0.02
CA ARG A 129 14.55 -5.94 -0.14
C ARG A 129 15.52 -6.62 -1.13
N PRO A 130 16.57 -5.91 -1.60
CA PRO A 130 17.57 -6.50 -2.50
C PRO A 130 18.31 -7.70 -1.93
N ASP A 131 18.43 -7.77 -0.60
CA ASP A 131 19.02 -8.89 0.13
C ASP A 131 18.05 -10.06 0.33
N GLY A 132 16.82 -9.96 -0.20
CA GLY A 132 15.76 -10.96 -0.07
C GLY A 132 14.94 -10.86 1.22
N SER A 133 15.26 -9.93 2.13
CA SER A 133 14.51 -9.76 3.37
C SER A 133 13.05 -9.38 3.09
N PRO A 134 12.06 -10.08 3.66
CA PRO A 134 10.66 -9.84 3.37
C PRO A 134 10.20 -8.51 3.98
N THR A 135 9.27 -7.84 3.31
CA THR A 135 8.63 -6.62 3.81
C THR A 135 7.12 -6.72 3.73
N THR A 136 6.42 -6.08 4.66
CA THR A 136 4.98 -5.86 4.58
C THR A 136 4.64 -4.41 4.88
N ALA A 137 3.56 -3.90 4.29
CA ALA A 137 3.02 -2.59 4.64
C ALA A 137 1.51 -2.57 4.52
N VAL A 138 0.88 -1.76 5.36
CA VAL A 138 -0.51 -1.33 5.23
C VAL A 138 -0.50 0.19 5.23
N GLN A 139 -1.18 0.81 4.26
CA GLN A 139 -1.30 2.26 4.18
C GLN A 139 -2.74 2.69 3.97
N VAL A 140 -3.14 3.80 4.58
CA VAL A 140 -4.47 4.39 4.43
C VAL A 140 -4.35 5.77 3.80
N LEU A 141 -5.08 5.98 2.72
CA LEU A 141 -5.18 7.25 2.03
C LEU A 141 -6.32 8.09 2.62
N THR A 142 -6.03 9.37 2.85
CA THR A 142 -7.02 10.40 3.16
C THR A 142 -6.85 11.57 2.20
N THR A 143 -7.90 11.95 1.49
CA THR A 143 -7.93 13.13 0.61
C THR A 143 -8.61 14.30 1.33
N THR A 144 -8.03 15.49 1.23
CA THR A 144 -8.58 16.74 1.77
C THR A 144 -8.48 17.84 0.71
N ASP A 145 -8.98 19.03 1.04
CA ASP A 145 -8.88 20.22 0.17
C ASP A 145 -9.42 19.94 -1.24
N ASP A 146 -10.61 19.33 -1.32
CA ASP A 146 -11.26 18.93 -2.58
C ASP A 146 -10.38 18.06 -3.50
N GLY A 147 -9.50 17.26 -2.90
CA GLY A 147 -8.57 16.38 -3.60
C GLY A 147 -7.28 17.04 -4.05
N GLU A 148 -6.98 18.26 -3.59
CA GLU A 148 -5.70 18.95 -3.81
C GLU A 148 -4.62 18.53 -2.81
N THR A 149 -5.02 17.90 -1.71
CA THR A 149 -4.10 17.30 -0.74
C THR A 149 -4.49 15.85 -0.53
N HIS A 150 -3.49 14.96 -0.45
CA HIS A 150 -3.73 13.64 0.12
C HIS A 150 -2.62 13.20 1.05
N THR A 151 -2.98 12.40 2.05
CA THR A 151 -2.09 11.88 3.07
C THR A 151 -2.14 10.37 3.07
N TRP A 152 -0.98 9.75 3.00
CA TRP A 152 -0.80 8.32 3.22
C TRP A 152 -0.22 8.11 4.61
N LYS A 153 -0.93 7.34 5.45
CA LYS A 153 -0.42 6.90 6.75
C LYS A 153 -0.23 5.40 6.71
N GLY A 154 0.93 4.91 7.13
CA GLY A 154 1.22 3.49 7.04
C GLY A 154 2.03 2.95 8.19
N SER A 155 2.00 1.63 8.29
CA SER A 155 2.79 0.81 9.20
C SER A 155 3.24 -0.44 8.46
N GLY A 156 4.27 -1.12 8.96
CA GLY A 156 4.86 -2.23 8.23
C GLY A 156 5.91 -3.00 9.00
N THR A 157 6.47 -4.00 8.32
CA THR A 157 7.55 -4.82 8.85
C THR A 157 8.66 -5.01 7.83
N VAL A 158 9.85 -5.29 8.35
CA VAL A 158 11.04 -5.72 7.61
C VAL A 158 11.60 -6.92 8.35
N ASP A 159 11.75 -8.05 7.66
CA ASP A 159 12.22 -9.30 8.28
C ASP A 159 11.43 -9.65 9.55
N GLY A 160 10.09 -9.46 9.48
CA GLY A 160 9.17 -9.67 10.60
C GLY A 160 9.25 -8.65 11.74
N LYS A 161 10.20 -7.70 11.71
CA LYS A 161 10.34 -6.64 12.72
C LYS A 161 9.56 -5.41 12.31
N ALA A 162 8.73 -4.90 13.22
CA ALA A 162 7.99 -3.66 13.00
C ALA A 162 8.95 -2.49 12.78
N ILE A 163 8.58 -1.60 11.86
CA ILE A 163 9.21 -0.29 11.69
C ILE A 163 8.28 0.79 12.25
N ASP A 164 8.82 1.98 12.52
CA ASP A 164 7.99 3.10 12.97
C ASP A 164 6.94 3.44 11.90
N ASP A 165 5.74 3.79 12.36
CA ASP A 165 4.68 4.30 11.50
C ASP A 165 5.16 5.55 10.75
N TRP A 166 4.69 5.70 9.51
CA TRP A 166 5.01 6.85 8.68
C TRP A 166 3.75 7.58 8.23
N ALA A 167 3.95 8.86 7.90
CA ALA A 167 2.97 9.66 7.19
C ALA A 167 3.65 10.44 6.08
N THR A 168 3.08 10.41 4.88
CA THR A 168 3.48 11.28 3.78
C THR A 168 2.30 12.13 3.38
N VAL A 169 2.50 13.45 3.38
CA VAL A 169 1.53 14.43 2.91
C VAL A 169 1.96 14.92 1.53
N TRP A 170 1.02 14.88 0.59
CA TRP A 170 1.20 15.30 -0.79
C TRP A 170 0.30 16.49 -1.09
N LYS A 171 0.87 17.50 -1.73
CA LYS A 171 0.16 18.64 -2.28
C LYS A 171 0.22 18.59 -3.79
N ARG A 172 -0.92 18.78 -4.43
CA ARG A 172 -1.03 18.75 -5.88
C ARG A 172 -0.29 19.95 -6.48
N VAL A 173 0.49 19.70 -7.52
CA VAL A 173 1.14 20.73 -8.32
C VAL A 173 0.28 21.05 -9.54
N TYR A 174 -0.27 20.03 -10.21
CA TYR A 174 -1.25 20.20 -11.29
C TYR A 174 -2.03 18.89 -11.57
N LYS A 175 -3.18 19.00 -12.25
CA LYS A 175 -3.99 17.88 -12.79
C LYS A 175 -3.66 17.66 -14.27
N GLN A 176 -3.39 16.40 -14.67
CA GLN A 176 -3.24 16.06 -16.09
C GLN A 176 -4.58 16.20 -16.83
#